data_AF-A0A285RK67-F1
#
_entry.id   AF-A0A285RK67-F1
#
_cell.length_a   1.000
_cell.length_b   1.000
_cell.length_c   1.000
_cell.angle_alpha   90.00
_cell.angle_beta   90.00
_cell.angle_gamma   90.00
#
_symmetry.space_group_name_H-M   'P 1'
#
loop_
_entity.id
_entity.type
_entity.pdbx_description
1 polymer ?
#
loop_
_entity_poly.entity_id
_entity_poly.type
_entity_poly.pdbx_seq_one_letter_code
_entity_poly.pdbx_strand_id
1 'polypeptide(L)' 'MAGHGALCLALLCAALAACSSPRAHVHASPSGDVSTSASSGVGPVRVGLNSSGHGYVGTKLGWLGLSAGF' A
#
# COMPACT_ATOMS: atom_id res chain seq x y z
N MET A 1 17.16 22.11 -25.07
CA MET A 1 16.49 22.44 -23.79
C MET A 1 15.56 21.30 -23.34
N ALA A 2 16.03 20.05 -23.28
CA ALA A 2 15.19 18.87 -22.98
C ALA A 2 15.41 18.28 -21.56
N GLY A 3 16.40 18.79 -20.79
CA GLY A 3 16.80 18.20 -19.51
C GLY A 3 15.86 18.48 -18.34
N HIS A 4 15.19 19.64 -18.31
CA HIS A 4 14.35 20.04 -17.17
C HIS A 4 13.06 19.21 -17.04
N GLY A 5 12.41 18.86 -18.15
CA GLY A 5 11.18 18.08 -18.13
C GLY A 5 11.40 16.63 -17.66
N ALA A 6 12.48 16.01 -18.14
CA ALA A 6 12.86 14.65 -17.72
C ALA A 6 13.24 14.59 -16.24
N LEU A 7 13.93 15.62 -15.73
CA LEU A 7 14.36 15.70 -14.33
C LEU A 7 13.18 15.94 -13.39
N CYS A 8 12.21 16.78 -13.76
CA CYS A 8 10.96 16.94 -13.02
C CYS A 8 10.12 15.66 -12.98
N LEU A 9 10.02 14.93 -14.10
CA LEU A 9 9.31 13.66 -14.15
C LEU A 9 9.97 12.60 -13.25
N ALA A 10 11.30 12.50 -13.30
CA ALA A 10 12.05 11.58 -12.44
C ALA A 10 11.86 11.90 -10.95
N LEU A 11 11.89 13.18 -10.57
CA LEU A 11 11.65 13.62 -9.19
C LEU A 11 10.21 13.33 -8.74
N LEU A 12 9.22 13.52 -9.61
CA LEU A 12 7.82 13.20 -9.30
C LEU A 12 7.62 11.69 -9.09
N CYS A 13 8.18 10.85 -9.96
CA CYS A 13 8.14 9.41 -9.79
C CYS A 13 8.86 8.95 -8.51
N ALA A 14 10.01 9.54 -8.18
CA ALA A 14 10.73 9.25 -6.94
C ALA A 14 9.92 9.68 -5.70
N ALA A 15 9.25 10.82 -5.73
CA ALA A 15 8.38 11.28 -4.66
C ALA A 15 7.15 10.36 -4.48
N LEU A 16 6.51 9.92 -5.57
CA LEU A 16 5.42 8.96 -5.52
C LEU A 16 5.87 7.60 -4.96
N ALA A 17 7.05 7.14 -5.35
CA ALA A 17 7.65 5.91 -4.81
C ALA A 17 8.00 6.06 -3.33
N ALA A 18 8.50 7.22 -2.89
CA ALA A 18 8.77 7.49 -1.47
C ALA A 18 7.48 7.61 -0.63
N CYS A 19 6.37 8.06 -1.25
CA CYS A 19 5.04 8.01 -0.64
C CYS A 19 4.42 6.61 -0.63
N SER A 20 5.05 5.61 -1.26
CA SER A 20 4.64 4.23 -1.14
C SER A 20 5.10 3.68 0.21
N SER A 21 4.15 3.40 1.11
CA SER A 21 4.44 2.81 2.42
C SER A 21 3.97 1.36 2.47
N PRO A 22 4.81 0.40 2.02
CA PRO A 22 4.49 -1.02 2.14
C PRO A 22 4.36 -1.41 3.62
N ARG A 23 3.35 -2.21 3.93
CA ARG A 23 3.07 -2.75 5.26
C ARG A 23 2.75 -4.22 5.15
N ALA A 24 3.43 -5.02 5.95
CA ALA A 24 3.09 -6.41 6.18
C ALA A 24 2.52 -6.56 7.59
N HIS A 25 1.46 -7.34 7.72
CA HIS A 25 0.88 -7.74 8.98
C HIS A 25 0.86 -9.26 9.04
N VAL A 26 1.37 -9.82 10.13
CA VAL A 26 1.39 -11.26 10.38
C VAL A 26 0.80 -11.47 11.76
N HIS A 27 -0.23 -12.29 11.83
CA HIS A 27 -0.92 -12.69 13.05
C HIS A 27 -0.91 -14.21 13.14
N ALA A 28 -0.26 -14.74 14.18
CA ALA A 28 -0.26 -16.15 14.48
C ALA A 28 -1.14 -16.39 15.72
N SER A 29 -2.15 -17.25 15.59
CA SER A 29 -2.99 -17.64 16.72
C SER A 29 -2.39 -18.82 17.49
N PRO A 30 -2.70 -18.95 18.79
CA PRO A 30 -2.36 -20.14 19.57
C PRO A 30 -3.02 -21.44 19.08
N SER A 31 -4.06 -21.36 18.24
CA SER A 31 -4.70 -22.52 17.59
C SER A 31 -3.89 -23.08 16.42
N GLY A 32 -2.79 -22.41 16.03
CA GLY A 32 -1.95 -22.79 14.90
C GLY A 32 -2.32 -22.09 13.58
N ASP A 33 -3.32 -21.20 13.59
CA ASP A 33 -3.69 -20.43 12.40
C ASP A 33 -2.73 -19.26 12.19
N VAL A 34 -2.16 -19.16 10.99
CA VAL A 34 -1.33 -18.03 10.57
C VAL A 34 -2.08 -17.22 9.52
N SER A 35 -2.36 -15.96 9.85
CA SER A 35 -2.94 -14.99 8.92
C SER A 35 -1.93 -13.90 8.62
N THR A 36 -1.72 -13.66 7.35
CA THR A 36 -0.82 -12.67 6.77
C THR A 36 -1.62 -11.72 5.91
N SER A 37 -1.20 -10.46 5.88
CA SER A 37 -1.75 -9.47 4.97
C SER A 37 -0.64 -8.52 4.55
N ALA A 38 -0.58 -8.23 3.27
CA ALA A 38 0.36 -7.27 2.70
C ALA A 38 -0.43 -6.13 2.07
N SER A 39 0.03 -4.90 2.24
CA SER A 39 -0.53 -3.75 1.55
C SER A 39 0.55 -2.77 1.15
N SER A 40 0.36 -2.11 0.02
CA SER A 40 1.13 -0.95 -0.41
C SER A 40 0.17 0.17 -0.76
N GLY A 41 0.63 1.40 -0.79
CA GLY A 41 -0.25 2.51 -1.08
C GLY A 41 0.47 3.82 -1.19
N VAL A 42 -0.03 4.68 -2.07
CA VAL A 42 0.49 6.01 -2.34
C VAL A 42 -0.49 7.02 -1.77
N GLY A 43 -0.01 7.85 -0.84
CA GLY A 43 -0.87 8.83 -0.17
C GLY A 43 -1.99 8.17 0.65
N PRO A 44 -3.26 8.62 0.52
CA PRO A 44 -4.36 8.02 1.26
C PRO A 44 -4.75 6.64 0.71
N VAL A 45 -4.48 6.34 -0.56
CA VAL A 45 -4.94 5.09 -1.20
C VAL A 45 -4.00 3.93 -0.84
N ARG A 46 -4.56 2.77 -0.54
CA ARG A 46 -3.87 1.50 -0.29
C ARG A 46 -4.52 0.38 -1.07
N VAL A 47 -3.70 -0.59 -1.46
CA VAL A 47 -4.08 -1.84 -2.09
C VAL A 47 -3.37 -2.96 -1.34
N GLY A 48 -4.07 -4.04 -1.05
CA GLY A 48 -3.52 -5.15 -0.30
C GLY A 48 -4.17 -6.49 -0.60
N LEU A 49 -3.61 -7.52 0.01
CA LEU A 49 -3.93 -8.93 -0.14
C LEU A 49 -3.91 -9.56 1.25
N ASN A 50 -4.75 -10.57 1.50
CA ASN A 50 -4.71 -11.39 2.72
C ASN A 50 -4.34 -12.85 2.42
N SER A 51 -4.10 -13.67 3.45
CA SER A 51 -3.74 -15.09 3.30
C SER A 51 -4.79 -15.94 2.62
N SER A 52 -6.05 -15.51 2.63
CA SER A 52 -7.14 -16.18 1.94
C SER A 52 -7.15 -15.89 0.43
N GLY A 53 -6.20 -15.07 -0.06
CA GLY A 53 -6.09 -14.69 -1.47
C GLY A 53 -7.03 -13.56 -1.87
N HIS A 54 -7.76 -12.95 -0.94
CA HIS A 54 -8.65 -11.83 -1.25
C HIS A 54 -7.86 -10.52 -1.33
N GLY A 55 -8.16 -9.77 -2.39
CA GLY A 55 -7.65 -8.43 -2.58
C GLY A 55 -8.51 -7.41 -1.84
N TYR A 56 -7.92 -6.29 -1.47
CA TYR A 56 -8.69 -5.14 -1.03
C TYR A 56 -8.04 -3.83 -1.48
N VAL A 57 -8.88 -2.84 -1.74
CA VAL A 57 -8.47 -1.46 -1.97
C VAL A 57 -9.09 -0.62 -0.87
N GLY A 58 -8.31 0.24 -0.24
CA GLY A 58 -8.77 1.11 0.81
C GLY A 58 -8.15 2.49 0.75
N THR A 59 -8.69 3.38 1.56
CA THR A 59 -8.15 4.71 1.76
C THR A 59 -7.99 4.98 3.25
N LYS A 60 -6.98 5.76 3.62
CA LYS A 60 -6.70 6.15 5.00
C LYS A 60 -6.83 7.67 5.13
N LEU A 61 -7.91 8.13 5.79
CA LEU A 61 -8.05 9.51 6.25
C LEU A 61 -7.64 9.59 7.72
N GLY A 62 -6.35 9.86 7.95
CA GLY A 62 -5.76 9.89 9.30
C GLY A 62 -5.80 8.52 10.00
N TRP A 63 -6.65 8.41 11.00
CA TRP A 63 -6.86 7.21 11.84
C TRP A 63 -7.97 6.31 11.32
N LEU A 64 -8.87 6.84 10.49
CA LEU A 64 -9.95 6.09 9.85
C LEU A 64 -9.46 5.47 8.54
N GLY A 65 -9.58 4.14 8.44
CA GLY A 65 -9.35 3.38 7.22
C GLY A 65 -10.68 2.84 6.68
N LEU A 66 -10.96 3.11 5.40
CA LEU A 66 -12.06 2.51 4.66
C LEU A 66 -11.48 1.55 3.63
N SER A 67 -12.02 0.35 3.49
CA SER A 67 -11.55 -0.62 2.47
C SER A 67 -12.70 -1.45 1.91
N ALA A 68 -12.63 -1.74 0.62
CA ALA A 68 -13.50 -2.67 -0.08
C ALA A 68 -12.67 -3.87 -0.58
N GLY A 69 -13.19 -5.08 -0.40
CA GLY A 69 -12.53 -6.33 -0.82
C GLY A 69 -13.09 -6.87 -2.14
N PHE A 70 -12.28 -7.66 -2.85
CA PHE A 70 -12.65 -8.45 -4.02
C PHE A 70 -11.87 -9.77 -4.11
#